data_AF-A0A4P7MSY2-F1
#
_entry.id   AF-A0A4P7MSY2-F1
#
_cell.length_a   1.000
_cell.length_b   1.000
_cell.length_c   1.000
_cell.angle_alpha   90.00
_cell.angle_beta   90.00
_cell.angle_gamma   90.00
#
_symmetry.space_group_name_H-M   'P 1'
#
loop_
_entity.id
_entity.type
_entity.pdbx_description
1 polymer ?
#
loop_
_entity_poly.entity_id
_entity_poly.type
_entity_poly.pdbx_seq_one_letter_code
_entity_poly.pdbx_strand_id
1 'polypeptide(L)'
;VLSLRLLIFPPLVKTFLLLKLTKLVQQPKHTPDGEADILKQAMRKCEVWANKAYFAVKEDGSLRRRYFGTNSAKHIESIQQTFDAIENACDLTKDNIPFRCERSAKECEHRPTAILSAYVIPGKDRVYLCPDFFDLDLTDVDYNARTLIQELSHLDSSELGPRIKCYYHI
;
A
#
# COMPACT_ATOMS: atom_id res chain seq x y z
N VAL A 1 30.44 50.32 -34.50
CA VAL A 1 28.97 50.16 -34.50
C VAL A 1 28.66 48.67 -34.64
N LEU A 2 28.58 47.93 -33.53
CA LEU A 2 28.23 46.50 -33.52
C LEU A 2 26.80 46.38 -33.00
N SER A 3 25.90 46.06 -33.92
CA SER A 3 24.47 45.92 -33.69
C SER A 3 24.20 44.64 -32.91
N LEU A 4 23.72 44.81 -31.68
CA LEU A 4 23.29 43.74 -30.78
C LEU A 4 21.99 43.14 -31.32
N ARG A 5 22.08 42.03 -32.06
CA ARG A 5 20.90 41.24 -32.45
C ARG A 5 20.35 40.55 -31.20
N LEU A 6 19.27 41.13 -30.66
CA LEU A 6 18.34 40.48 -29.73
C LEU A 6 17.85 39.16 -30.36
N LEU A 7 18.33 38.04 -29.84
CA LEU A 7 17.73 36.73 -30.07
C LEU A 7 16.37 36.70 -29.35
N ILE A 8 15.31 36.95 -30.12
CA ILE A 8 13.92 36.71 -29.70
C ILE A 8 13.73 35.19 -29.67
N PHE A 9 13.87 34.59 -28.49
CA PHE A 9 13.51 33.20 -28.29
C PHE A 9 11.97 33.05 -28.34
N PRO A 10 11.44 32.06 -29.07
CA PRO A 10 10.00 31.85 -29.18
C PRO A 10 9.38 31.46 -27.83
N PRO A 11 8.12 31.85 -27.56
CA PRO A 11 7.47 31.66 -26.25
C PRO A 11 7.40 30.20 -25.80
N LEU A 12 7.50 29.24 -26.73
CA LEU A 12 7.48 27.80 -26.46
C LEU A 12 8.66 27.28 -25.63
N VAL A 13 9.86 27.89 -25.77
CA VAL A 13 11.04 27.45 -25.00
C VAL A 13 10.90 27.87 -23.54
N LYS A 14 10.26 29.01 -23.28
CA LYS A 14 9.95 29.50 -21.93
C LYS A 14 8.95 28.59 -21.22
N THR A 15 7.92 28.11 -21.92
CA THR A 15 6.95 27.15 -21.38
C THR A 15 7.59 25.79 -21.12
N PHE A 16 8.48 25.32 -22.00
CA PHE A 16 9.15 24.02 -21.83
C PHE A 16 10.17 24.04 -20.67
N LEU A 17 10.86 25.17 -20.46
CA LEU A 17 11.73 25.38 -19.30
C LEU A 17 10.93 25.54 -18.00
N LEU A 18 9.79 26.23 -18.03
CA LEU A 18 8.89 26.33 -16.88
C LEU A 18 8.28 24.96 -16.52
N LEU A 19 7.90 24.14 -17.49
CA LEU A 19 7.43 22.76 -17.25
C LEU A 19 8.51 21.85 -16.66
N LYS A 20 9.77 22.05 -17.02
CA LYS A 20 10.90 21.30 -16.42
C LYS A 20 11.33 21.85 -15.05
N LEU A 21 11.17 23.15 -14.81
CA LEU A 21 11.43 23.77 -13.51
C LEU A 21 10.33 23.46 -12.49
N THR A 22 9.06 23.29 -12.90
CA THR A 22 8.01 22.77 -12.00
C THR A 22 8.20 21.28 -11.68
N LYS A 23 8.86 20.50 -12.55
CA LYS A 23 9.33 19.14 -12.23
C LYS A 23 10.54 19.08 -11.29
N LEU A 24 11.20 20.21 -11.02
CA LEU A 24 12.26 20.35 -10.00
C LEU A 24 11.75 20.96 -8.69
N VAL A 25 10.45 21.23 -8.58
CA VAL A 25 9.81 21.26 -7.26
C VAL A 25 9.93 19.83 -6.76
N GLN A 26 10.91 19.61 -5.88
CA GLN A 26 11.12 18.35 -5.17
C GLN A 26 9.75 17.77 -4.85
N GLN A 27 9.47 16.55 -5.34
CA GLN A 27 8.35 15.78 -4.82
C GLN A 27 8.41 15.92 -3.29
N PRO A 28 7.30 16.32 -2.64
CA PRO A 28 7.33 16.56 -1.21
C PRO A 28 7.86 15.29 -0.56
N LYS A 29 9.06 15.40 0.03
CA LYS A 29 9.69 14.32 0.79
C LYS A 29 8.62 13.84 1.77
N HIS A 30 8.13 12.61 1.59
CA HIS A 30 7.00 12.09 2.34
C HIS A 30 7.27 12.31 3.83
N THR A 31 6.44 13.15 4.46
CA THR A 31 6.55 13.41 5.88
C THR A 31 6.00 12.20 6.62
N PRO A 32 6.49 11.92 7.83
CA PRO A 32 5.90 10.93 8.70
C PRO A 32 4.37 10.99 8.80
N ASP A 33 3.84 12.21 8.86
CA ASP A 33 2.41 12.45 8.96
C ASP A 33 1.68 12.09 7.66
N GLY A 34 2.28 12.37 6.50
CA GLY A 34 1.73 12.00 5.19
C GLY A 34 1.70 10.49 4.95
N GLU A 35 2.77 9.77 5.32
CA GLU A 35 2.82 8.30 5.23
C GLU A 35 1.74 7.66 6.15
N ALA A 36 1.59 8.20 7.36
CA ALA A 36 0.57 7.73 8.31
C ALA A 36 -0.85 7.91 7.77
N ASP A 37 -1.14 9.01 7.09
CA ASP A 37 -2.47 9.25 6.53
C ASP A 37 -2.76 8.39 5.29
N ILE A 38 -1.75 8.10 4.46
CA ILE A 38 -1.87 7.13 3.37
C ILE A 38 -2.19 5.74 3.93
N LEU A 39 -1.44 5.31 4.95
CA LEU A 39 -1.67 4.01 5.60
C LEU A 39 -3.07 3.92 6.20
N LYS A 40 -3.52 4.94 6.96
CA LYS A 40 -4.87 4.96 7.54
C LYS A 40 -5.97 4.86 6.48
N GLN A 41 -5.81 5.53 5.34
CA GLN A 41 -6.77 5.44 4.24
C GLN A 41 -6.80 4.03 3.64
N ALA A 42 -5.64 3.44 3.40
CA ALA A 42 -5.52 2.06 2.91
C ALA A 42 -6.12 1.07 3.91
N MET A 43 -5.89 1.25 5.21
CA MET A 43 -6.44 0.40 6.29
C MET A 43 -7.96 0.45 6.35
N ARG A 44 -8.58 1.64 6.34
CA ARG A 44 -10.04 1.77 6.29
C ARG A 44 -10.64 1.07 5.08
N LYS A 45 -9.96 1.17 3.94
CA LYS A 45 -10.43 0.53 2.70
C LYS A 45 -10.24 -0.99 2.76
N CYS A 46 -9.12 -1.46 3.32
CA CYS A 46 -8.85 -2.88 3.61
C CYS A 46 -9.95 -3.46 4.50
N GLU A 47 -10.27 -2.82 5.62
CA GLU A 47 -11.33 -3.24 6.56
C GLU A 47 -12.67 -3.43 5.84
N VAL A 48 -13.12 -2.40 5.12
CA VAL A 48 -14.39 -2.45 4.36
C VAL A 48 -14.40 -3.58 3.32
N TRP A 49 -13.27 -3.81 2.65
CA TRP A 49 -13.18 -4.84 1.62
C TRP A 49 -13.08 -6.26 2.18
N ALA A 50 -12.35 -6.44 3.27
CA ALA A 50 -12.26 -7.72 3.98
C ALA A 50 -13.64 -8.14 4.50
N ASN A 51 -14.37 -7.20 5.13
CA ASN A 51 -15.75 -7.44 5.56
C ASN A 51 -16.68 -7.82 4.39
N LYS A 52 -16.61 -7.10 3.27
CA LYS A 52 -17.39 -7.46 2.07
C LYS A 52 -17.02 -8.85 1.53
N ALA A 53 -15.74 -9.20 1.55
CA ALA A 53 -15.28 -10.51 1.11
C ALA A 53 -15.77 -11.62 2.03
N TYR A 54 -15.80 -11.40 3.35
CA TYR A 54 -16.36 -12.33 4.33
C TYR A 54 -17.79 -12.75 3.96
N PHE A 55 -18.67 -11.80 3.65
CA PHE A 55 -20.05 -12.10 3.24
C PHE A 55 -20.11 -12.73 1.83
N ALA A 56 -19.37 -12.16 0.87
CA ALA A 56 -19.38 -12.60 -0.52
C ALA A 56 -18.95 -14.07 -0.69
N VAL A 57 -18.03 -14.56 0.15
CA VAL A 57 -17.59 -15.96 0.12
C VAL A 57 -18.75 -16.93 0.30
N LYS A 58 -19.74 -16.60 1.15
CA LYS A 58 -20.92 -17.44 1.36
C LYS A 58 -22.00 -17.18 0.30
N GLU A 59 -22.27 -15.90 0.04
CA GLU A 59 -23.43 -15.44 -0.71
C GLU A 59 -23.26 -15.53 -2.24
N ASP A 60 -22.05 -15.34 -2.75
CA ASP A 60 -21.75 -15.42 -4.18
C ASP A 60 -20.99 -16.71 -4.52
N GLY A 61 -21.75 -17.75 -4.83
CA GLY A 61 -21.19 -19.04 -5.23
C GLY A 61 -20.38 -19.00 -6.53
N SER A 62 -20.64 -18.05 -7.44
CA SER A 62 -19.89 -17.92 -8.69
C SER A 62 -18.51 -17.34 -8.43
N LEU A 63 -18.45 -16.23 -7.67
CA LEU A 63 -17.22 -15.59 -7.27
C LEU A 63 -16.37 -16.52 -6.40
N ARG A 64 -16.98 -17.19 -5.41
CA ARG A 64 -16.29 -18.18 -4.58
C ARG A 64 -15.62 -19.27 -5.42
N ARG A 65 -16.32 -19.85 -6.40
CA ARG A 65 -15.75 -20.87 -7.27
C ARG A 65 -14.62 -20.33 -8.15
N ARG A 66 -14.78 -19.12 -8.68
CA ARG A 66 -13.78 -18.48 -9.54
C ARG A 66 -12.44 -18.28 -8.82
N TYR A 67 -12.47 -17.83 -7.56
CA TYR A 67 -11.25 -17.47 -6.83
C TYR A 67 -10.73 -18.58 -5.91
N PHE A 68 -11.61 -19.39 -5.32
CA PHE A 68 -11.24 -20.40 -4.32
C PHE A 68 -11.54 -21.84 -4.77
N GLY A 69 -12.18 -22.05 -5.91
CA GLY A 69 -12.40 -23.38 -6.48
C GLY A 69 -13.25 -24.32 -5.63
N THR A 70 -14.07 -23.80 -4.70
CA THR A 70 -14.74 -24.62 -3.68
C THR A 70 -16.22 -24.28 -3.49
N ASN A 71 -17.00 -25.29 -3.10
CA ASN A 71 -18.33 -25.16 -2.49
C ASN A 71 -18.40 -25.87 -1.12
N SER A 72 -17.26 -26.36 -0.61
CA SER A 72 -17.21 -27.04 0.68
C SER A 72 -17.51 -26.07 1.81
N ALA A 73 -18.47 -26.42 2.68
CA ALA A 73 -18.82 -25.62 3.84
C ALA A 73 -17.60 -25.35 4.74
N LYS A 74 -16.74 -26.36 4.93
CA LYS A 74 -15.49 -26.22 5.70
C LYS A 74 -14.52 -25.20 5.07
N HIS A 75 -14.40 -25.19 3.75
CA HIS A 75 -13.51 -24.22 3.08
C HIS A 75 -14.11 -22.82 3.14
N ILE A 76 -15.44 -22.70 2.96
CA ILE A 76 -16.16 -21.43 3.11
C ILE A 76 -15.89 -20.83 4.48
N GLU A 77 -16.09 -21.60 5.55
CA GLU A 77 -15.83 -21.17 6.92
C GLU A 77 -14.37 -20.74 7.13
N SER A 78 -13.41 -21.53 6.64
CA SER A 78 -11.98 -21.20 6.74
C SER A 78 -11.63 -19.88 6.02
N ILE A 79 -12.17 -19.66 4.82
CA ILE A 79 -11.93 -18.43 4.06
C ILE A 79 -12.58 -17.23 4.75
N GLN A 80 -13.78 -17.42 5.32
CA GLN A 80 -14.46 -16.40 6.11
C GLN A 80 -13.63 -16.03 7.35
N GLN A 81 -13.11 -17.00 8.10
CA GLN A 81 -12.21 -16.75 9.23
C GLN A 81 -10.96 -15.95 8.81
N THR A 82 -10.40 -16.24 7.63
CA THR A 82 -9.27 -15.44 7.10
C THR A 82 -9.68 -14.00 6.85
N PHE A 83 -10.82 -13.73 6.21
CA PHE A 83 -11.26 -12.35 5.96
C PHE A 83 -11.64 -11.60 7.24
N ASP A 84 -12.22 -12.28 8.23
CA ASP A 84 -12.47 -11.71 9.56
C ASP A 84 -11.15 -11.33 10.26
N ALA A 85 -10.12 -12.18 10.20
CA ALA A 85 -8.80 -11.85 10.74
C ALA A 85 -8.15 -10.63 10.03
N ILE A 86 -8.29 -10.55 8.70
CA ILE A 86 -7.78 -9.41 7.91
C ILE A 86 -8.53 -8.12 8.25
N GLU A 87 -9.87 -8.15 8.32
CA GLU A 87 -10.68 -7.02 8.74
C GLU A 87 -10.22 -6.53 10.12
N ASN A 88 -10.11 -7.46 11.07
CA ASN A 88 -9.67 -7.20 12.42
C ASN A 88 -8.25 -6.60 12.50
N ALA A 89 -7.34 -6.93 11.57
CA ALA A 89 -6.00 -6.36 11.51
C ALA A 89 -5.96 -4.97 10.84
N CYS A 90 -6.97 -4.64 10.05
CA CYS A 90 -7.14 -3.34 9.39
C CYS A 90 -7.93 -2.32 10.21
N ASP A 91 -8.57 -2.76 11.30
CA ASP A 91 -9.29 -1.90 12.25
C ASP A 91 -8.36 -0.92 12.98
N LEU A 92 -8.53 0.37 12.70
CA LEU A 92 -7.76 1.47 13.27
C LEU A 92 -8.02 1.71 14.77
N THR A 93 -9.08 1.14 15.33
CA THR A 93 -9.42 1.29 16.76
C THR A 93 -8.64 0.35 17.65
N LYS A 94 -7.93 -0.63 17.07
CA LYS A 94 -7.14 -1.60 17.81
C LYS A 94 -5.71 -1.13 18.04
N ASP A 95 -5.20 -1.38 19.24
CA ASP A 95 -3.85 -0.97 19.64
C ASP A 95 -2.72 -1.74 18.93
N ASN A 96 -3.05 -2.88 18.31
CA ASN A 96 -2.09 -3.89 17.84
C ASN A 96 -2.16 -4.11 16.33
N ILE A 97 -1.95 -3.04 15.57
CA ILE A 97 -1.91 -3.10 14.11
C ILE A 97 -0.55 -3.66 13.65
N PRO A 98 -0.51 -4.63 12.72
CA PRO A 98 0.70 -5.38 12.36
C PRO A 98 1.64 -4.68 11.37
N PHE A 99 1.44 -3.39 11.08
CA PHE A 99 2.21 -2.68 10.05
C PHE A 99 3.51 -2.05 10.59
N ARG A 100 4.56 -2.09 9.76
CA ARG A 100 5.86 -1.45 9.97
C ARG A 100 6.31 -0.76 8.69
N CYS A 101 6.73 0.50 8.76
CA CYS A 101 7.29 1.18 7.60
C CYS A 101 8.80 0.94 7.53
N GLU A 102 9.29 0.46 6.39
CA GLU A 102 10.70 0.26 6.11
C GLU A 102 11.18 1.29 5.09
N ARG A 103 12.23 2.05 5.43
CA ARG A 103 12.78 3.07 4.53
C ARG A 103 13.85 2.55 3.57
N SER A 104 14.58 1.51 3.99
CA SER A 104 15.74 1.00 3.25
C SER A 104 16.05 -0.43 3.65
N ALA A 105 15.03 -1.27 3.78
CA ALA A 105 15.24 -2.71 3.92
C ALA A 105 15.77 -3.24 2.58
N LYS A 106 16.78 -4.11 2.61
CA LYS A 106 17.26 -4.81 1.40
C LYS A 106 16.13 -5.60 0.74
N GLU A 107 15.17 -6.01 1.54
CA GLU A 107 13.94 -6.66 1.15
C GLU A 107 13.04 -5.75 0.30
N CYS A 108 13.13 -4.43 0.47
CA CYS A 108 12.51 -3.42 -0.39
C CYS A 108 13.39 -2.99 -1.58
N GLU A 109 14.67 -3.41 -1.64
CA GLU A 109 15.56 -3.09 -2.75
C GLU A 109 15.18 -3.92 -3.99
N HIS A 110 14.31 -3.29 -4.78
CA HIS A 110 13.97 -3.49 -6.19
C HIS A 110 14.26 -4.85 -6.87
N ARG A 111 13.17 -5.46 -7.38
CA ARG A 111 13.20 -6.29 -8.58
C ARG A 111 13.03 -5.37 -9.80
N PRO A 112 13.82 -5.49 -10.88
CA PRO A 112 13.86 -4.52 -11.99
C PRO A 112 12.54 -4.28 -12.75
N THR A 113 11.48 -5.04 -12.49
CA THR A 113 10.26 -5.08 -13.30
C THR A 113 8.96 -5.03 -12.50
N ALA A 114 9.01 -4.87 -11.17
CA ALA A 114 7.80 -4.89 -10.34
C ALA A 114 7.92 -3.95 -9.14
N ILE A 115 6.85 -3.19 -8.91
CA ILE A 115 6.63 -2.40 -7.71
C ILE A 115 6.53 -3.37 -6.53
N LEU A 116 7.35 -3.16 -5.50
CA LEU A 116 7.27 -3.93 -4.26
C LEU A 116 6.81 -2.99 -3.15
N SER A 117 5.51 -3.00 -2.87
CA SER A 117 4.92 -2.09 -1.88
C SER A 117 4.93 -2.67 -0.47
N ALA A 118 4.92 -3.98 -0.29
CA ALA A 118 5.01 -4.59 1.04
C ALA A 118 5.50 -6.03 0.98
N TYR A 119 5.86 -6.57 2.14
CA TYR A 119 6.21 -7.97 2.32
C TYR A 119 5.95 -8.44 3.76
N VAL A 120 5.88 -9.76 3.94
CA VAL A 120 5.91 -10.44 5.24
C VAL A 120 7.20 -11.26 5.36
N ILE A 121 7.77 -11.31 6.57
CA ILE A 121 8.85 -12.25 6.90
C ILE A 121 8.21 -13.43 7.65
N PRO A 122 8.37 -14.68 7.18
CA PRO A 122 7.86 -15.85 7.89
C PRO A 122 8.30 -15.89 9.35
N GLY A 123 7.36 -16.16 10.27
CA GLY A 123 7.61 -16.15 11.72
C GLY A 123 7.78 -14.77 12.36
N LYS A 124 7.53 -13.69 11.61
CA LYS A 124 7.32 -12.35 12.16
C LYS A 124 5.89 -11.95 11.81
N ASP A 125 5.02 -11.82 12.81
CA ASP A 125 3.60 -11.49 12.63
C ASP A 125 3.36 -10.02 12.27
N ARG A 126 4.02 -9.57 11.20
CA ARG A 126 4.11 -8.18 10.79
C ARG A 126 4.22 -8.05 9.29
N VAL A 127 3.57 -7.01 8.78
CA VAL A 127 3.66 -6.55 7.40
C VAL A 127 4.61 -5.36 7.34
N TYR A 128 5.62 -5.45 6.49
CA TYR A 128 6.62 -4.42 6.27
C TYR A 128 6.28 -3.67 4.99
N LEU A 129 6.01 -2.38 5.11
CA LEU A 129 5.63 -1.48 4.03
C LEU A 129 6.88 -0.81 3.46
N CYS A 130 7.09 -0.97 2.15
CA CYS A 130 8.20 -0.39 1.42
C CYS A 130 7.87 1.05 0.96
N PRO A 131 8.87 1.85 0.56
CA PRO A 131 8.66 3.22 0.11
C PRO A 131 7.63 3.34 -1.02
N ASP A 132 7.62 2.40 -1.96
CA ASP A 132 6.68 2.36 -3.09
C ASP A 132 5.21 2.30 -2.65
N PHE A 133 4.89 1.83 -1.45
CA PHE A 133 3.52 1.87 -0.90
C PHE A 133 3.02 3.31 -0.69
N PHE A 134 3.93 4.23 -0.40
CA PHE A 134 3.59 5.62 -0.11
C PHE A 134 3.71 6.52 -1.33
N ASP A 135 4.29 6.03 -2.42
CA ASP A 135 4.44 6.77 -3.68
C ASP A 135 3.11 6.78 -4.45
N LEU A 136 2.44 7.93 -4.44
CA LEU A 136 1.15 8.15 -5.10
C LEU A 136 1.25 8.30 -6.63
N ASP A 137 2.46 8.43 -7.18
CA ASP A 137 2.67 8.35 -8.62
C ASP A 137 2.71 6.89 -9.10
N LEU A 138 2.98 5.95 -8.17
CA LEU A 138 3.04 4.50 -8.43
C LEU A 138 1.80 3.75 -7.95
N THR A 139 1.16 4.24 -6.89
CA THR A 139 0.06 3.55 -6.20
C THR A 139 -1.11 4.48 -5.90
N ASP A 140 -2.26 3.89 -5.61
CA ASP A 140 -3.41 4.59 -5.06
C ASP A 140 -3.94 3.86 -3.82
N VAL A 141 -4.92 4.47 -3.14
CA VAL A 141 -5.53 3.90 -1.92
C VAL A 141 -6.08 2.49 -2.16
N ASP A 142 -6.62 2.24 -3.35
CA ASP A 142 -7.22 0.95 -3.71
C ASP A 142 -6.15 -0.12 -3.95
N TYR A 143 -5.04 0.24 -4.59
CA TYR A 143 -3.85 -0.60 -4.72
C TYR A 143 -3.27 -0.93 -3.34
N ASN A 144 -3.06 0.09 -2.51
CA ASN A 144 -2.51 -0.07 -1.18
C ASN A 144 -3.39 -0.96 -0.31
N ALA A 145 -4.71 -0.79 -0.35
CA ALA A 145 -5.64 -1.65 0.37
C ALA A 145 -5.57 -3.12 -0.08
N ARG A 146 -5.45 -3.39 -1.39
CA ARG A 146 -5.23 -4.77 -1.89
C ARG A 146 -3.91 -5.33 -1.41
N THR A 147 -2.84 -4.52 -1.41
CA THR A 147 -1.54 -4.92 -0.87
C THR A 147 -1.65 -5.29 0.60
N LEU A 148 -2.36 -4.51 1.43
CA LEU A 148 -2.58 -4.86 2.83
C LEU A 148 -3.31 -6.21 2.98
N ILE A 149 -4.39 -6.42 2.23
CA ILE A 149 -5.14 -7.70 2.24
C ILE A 149 -4.24 -8.87 1.84
N GLN A 150 -3.45 -8.70 0.77
CA GLN A 150 -2.52 -9.70 0.27
C GLN A 150 -1.50 -10.08 1.35
N GLU A 151 -0.81 -9.11 1.92
CA GLU A 151 0.22 -9.38 2.93
C GLU A 151 -0.35 -9.93 4.24
N LEU A 152 -1.50 -9.43 4.69
CA LEU A 152 -2.16 -9.96 5.89
C LEU A 152 -2.59 -11.43 5.71
N SER A 153 -2.90 -11.85 4.48
CA SER A 153 -3.22 -13.27 4.19
C SER A 153 -2.01 -14.21 4.34
N HIS A 154 -0.80 -13.66 4.43
CA HIS A 154 0.43 -14.40 4.70
C HIS A 154 0.75 -14.52 6.20
N LEU A 155 0.03 -13.83 7.08
CA LEU A 155 0.22 -13.95 8.53
C LEU A 155 -0.49 -15.20 9.07
N ASP A 156 0.15 -15.88 10.01
CA ASP A 156 -0.48 -17.00 10.72
C ASP A 156 -1.58 -16.48 11.67
N SER A 157 -2.76 -17.10 11.64
CA SER A 157 -3.95 -16.64 12.36
C SER A 157 -3.85 -16.71 13.89
N SER A 158 -2.78 -17.29 14.44
CA SER A 158 -2.60 -17.54 15.88
C SER A 158 -1.79 -16.48 16.63
N GLU A 159 -1.09 -15.55 15.97
CA GLU A 159 -0.05 -14.74 16.63
C GLU A 159 -0.06 -13.24 16.27
N LEU A 160 -1.23 -12.62 16.08
CA LEU A 160 -1.33 -11.14 15.96
C LEU A 160 -0.97 -10.44 17.30
N GLY A 161 0.33 -10.28 17.54
CA GLY A 161 0.96 -9.64 18.69
C GLY A 161 1.29 -8.14 18.51
N PRO A 162 1.78 -7.44 19.55
CA PRO A 162 1.42 -6.03 19.74
C PRO A 162 2.34 -4.95 19.12
N ARG A 163 1.70 -3.76 19.05
CA ARG A 163 2.15 -2.36 18.87
C ARG A 163 2.48 -1.86 17.46
N ILE A 164 1.79 -0.79 17.04
CA ILE A 164 2.28 0.18 16.05
C ILE A 164 3.49 0.89 16.62
N LYS A 165 4.58 0.86 15.86
CA LYS A 165 5.75 1.68 16.09
C LYS A 165 6.33 2.02 14.72
N CYS A 166 5.77 3.04 14.05
CA CYS A 166 6.51 3.80 13.05
C CYS A 166 7.54 4.64 13.83
N TYR A 167 8.62 4.01 14.30
CA TYR A 167 9.70 4.72 14.96
C TYR A 167 10.72 5.08 13.90
N TYR A 168 10.88 6.37 13.65
CA TYR A 168 12.08 6.89 13.02
C TYR A 168 13.20 6.78 14.06
N HIS A 169 14.05 5.77 13.93
CA HIS A 169 15.39 5.88 14.49
C HIS A 169 16.16 6.82 13.57
N ILE A 170 16.32 8.07 14.04
CA ILE A 170 17.32 9.02 13.55
C ILE A 170 18.69 8.50 13.98
#